data_AF-A0A0C9M9U8-F1
#
_entry.id   AF-A0A0C9M9U8-F1
#
_cell.length_a   1.000
_cell.length_b   1.000
_cell.length_c   1.000
_cell.angle_alpha   90.00
_cell.angle_beta   90.00
_cell.angle_gamma   90.00
#
_symmetry.space_group_name_H-M   'P 1'
#
loop_
_entity.id
_entity.type
_entity.pdbx_description
1 polymer ?
#
loop_
_entity_poly.entity_id
_entity_poly.type
_entity_poly.pdbx_seq_one_letter_code
_entity_poly.pdbx_strand_id
1 'polypeptide(L)'
;MLIYLVNQILLKISMALFFLRIPQQVWQVWIIRISMTIYATFSVAFFFVVLFECGSPTGFNFVYGVCFHWNIMGPLNYIAAVLNAVIDWIFVLTPILVVSQTMMDRRAKFQVCCVILLGVFGSVVSVARIPLIRDLRIIPSLAYFGQIVPITLLSFVETSVGLIAISLAALRPLVKKVHKSTSYRIAALPTLGIETNDPQASTKEKTLKSEIILDASEYEA
;
A
#
# COMPACT_ATOMS: atom_id res chain seq x y z
N MET A 1 17.10 -0.28 -14.35
CA MET A 1 15.73 0.01 -14.82
C MET A 1 14.85 -1.23 -14.90
N LEU A 2 15.26 -2.32 -15.55
CA LEU A 2 14.47 -3.56 -15.62
C LEU A 2 14.08 -4.14 -14.24
N ILE A 3 15.03 -4.23 -13.30
CA ILE A 3 14.75 -4.71 -11.93
C ILE A 3 13.70 -3.86 -11.23
N TYR A 4 13.75 -2.54 -11.42
CA TYR A 4 12.75 -1.61 -10.87
C TYR A 4 11.36 -1.89 -11.45
N LEU A 5 11.24 -2.07 -12.77
CA LEU A 5 9.96 -2.40 -13.42
C LEU A 5 9.38 -3.71 -12.89
N VAL A 6 10.21 -4.75 -12.79
CA VAL A 6 9.79 -6.06 -12.27
C VAL A 6 9.33 -5.93 -10.81
N ASN A 7 10.08 -5.23 -9.97
CA ASN A 7 9.70 -4.99 -8.57
C ASN A 7 8.37 -4.26 -8.48
N GLN A 8 8.17 -3.21 -9.28
CA GLN A 8 6.92 -2.44 -9.25
C GLN A 8 5.71 -3.29 -9.64
N ILE A 9 5.85 -4.14 -10.67
CA ILE A 9 4.79 -5.07 -11.09
C ILE A 9 4.47 -6.06 -9.97
N LEU A 10 5.49 -6.70 -9.40
CA LEU A 10 5.31 -7.68 -8.31
C LEU A 10 4.66 -7.05 -7.07
N LEU A 11 5.07 -5.84 -6.69
CA LEU A 11 4.50 -5.09 -5.57
C LEU A 11 2.99 -4.85 -5.80
N LYS A 12 2.59 -4.40 -6.99
CA LYS A 12 1.17 -4.14 -7.31
C LYS A 12 0.34 -5.41 -7.39
N ILE A 13 0.87 -6.50 -7.93
CA ILE A 13 0.21 -7.80 -7.91
C ILE A 13 -0.02 -8.24 -6.46
N SER A 14 0.99 -8.13 -5.60
CA SER A 14 0.86 -8.49 -4.19
C SER A 14 -0.17 -7.62 -3.46
N MET A 15 -0.20 -6.30 -3.70
CA MET A 15 -1.23 -5.42 -3.15
C MET A 15 -2.63 -5.81 -3.62
N ALA A 16 -2.80 -6.04 -4.92
CA ALA A 16 -4.08 -6.44 -5.48
C ALA A 16 -4.58 -7.75 -4.84
N LEU A 17 -3.74 -8.78 -4.77
CA LEU A 17 -4.09 -10.06 -4.14
C LEU A 17 -4.46 -9.90 -2.66
N PHE A 18 -3.76 -9.02 -1.94
CA PHE A 18 -4.09 -8.71 -0.56
C PHE A 18 -5.49 -8.08 -0.43
N PHE A 19 -5.83 -7.13 -1.30
CA PHE A 19 -7.17 -6.54 -1.33
C PHE A 19 -8.26 -7.54 -1.72
N LEU A 20 -7.99 -8.42 -2.71
CA LEU A 20 -8.93 -9.47 -3.11
C LEU A 20 -9.22 -10.49 -1.98
N ARG A 21 -8.27 -10.68 -1.06
CA ARG A 21 -8.45 -11.58 0.09
C ARG A 21 -9.36 -10.99 1.16
N ILE A 22 -9.49 -9.66 1.22
CA ILE A 22 -10.35 -8.98 2.19
C ILE A 22 -11.78 -9.02 1.65
N PRO A 23 -12.80 -9.38 2.46
CA PRO A 23 -14.19 -9.31 2.03
C PRO A 23 -14.54 -7.87 1.67
N GLN A 24 -14.76 -7.63 0.38
CA GLN A 24 -15.12 -6.35 -0.22
C GLN A 24 -16.44 -6.49 -0.99
N GLN A 25 -17.07 -5.36 -1.28
CA GLN A 25 -18.24 -5.35 -2.14
C GLN A 25 -17.86 -5.86 -3.54
N VAL A 26 -18.76 -6.61 -4.18
CA VAL A 26 -18.49 -7.22 -5.51
C VAL A 26 -18.00 -6.19 -6.52
N TRP A 27 -18.58 -4.99 -6.53
CA TRP A 27 -18.18 -3.90 -7.43
C TRP A 27 -16.73 -3.43 -7.22
N GLN A 28 -16.25 -3.36 -5.97
CA GLN A 28 -14.87 -2.99 -5.65
C GLN A 28 -13.87 -4.03 -6.18
N VAL A 29 -14.19 -5.31 -6.03
CA VAL A 29 -13.37 -6.41 -6.55
C VAL A 29 -13.26 -6.35 -8.07
N TRP A 30 -14.37 -6.08 -8.76
CA TRP A 30 -14.38 -5.92 -10.22
C TRP A 30 -13.50 -4.75 -10.68
N ILE A 31 -13.56 -3.59 -10.01
CA ILE A 31 -12.71 -2.43 -10.34
C ILE A 31 -11.24 -2.79 -10.21
N ILE A 32 -10.83 -3.39 -9.09
CA ILE A 32 -9.43 -3.77 -8.84
C ILE A 32 -8.96 -4.79 -9.88
N ARG A 33 -9.80 -5.80 -10.18
CA ARG A 33 -9.45 -6.84 -11.13
C ARG A 33 -9.29 -6.30 -12.54
N ILE A 34 -10.19 -5.44 -13.00
CA ILE A 34 -10.13 -4.82 -14.34
C ILE A 34 -8.90 -3.91 -14.43
N SER A 35 -8.73 -3.00 -13.46
CA SER A 35 -7.62 -2.04 -13.48
C SER A 35 -6.26 -2.75 -13.41
N MET A 36 -6.14 -3.79 -12.58
CA MET A 36 -4.91 -4.56 -12.46
C MET A 36 -4.61 -5.37 -13.73
N THR A 37 -5.64 -5.90 -14.40
CA THR A 37 -5.45 -6.65 -15.67
C THR A 37 -4.94 -5.71 -16.77
N ILE A 38 -5.51 -4.51 -16.87
CA ILE A 38 -5.07 -3.48 -17.83
C ILE A 38 -3.63 -3.07 -17.53
N TYR A 39 -3.32 -2.77 -16.27
CA TYR A 39 -1.97 -2.40 -15.85
C TYR A 39 -0.96 -3.51 -16.13
N ALA A 40 -1.23 -4.74 -15.71
CA ALA A 40 -0.33 -5.87 -15.92
C ALA A 40 -0.08 -6.13 -17.40
N THR A 41 -1.12 -6.08 -18.24
CA THR A 41 -0.98 -6.25 -19.70
C THR A 41 -0.09 -5.18 -20.31
N PHE A 42 -0.32 -3.91 -19.95
CA PHE A 42 0.50 -2.79 -20.40
C PHE A 42 1.95 -2.90 -19.92
N SER A 43 2.16 -3.21 -18.63
CA SER A 43 3.49 -3.35 -18.05
C SER A 43 4.29 -4.51 -18.64
N VAL A 44 3.65 -5.65 -18.94
CA VAL A 44 4.29 -6.77 -19.62
C VAL A 44 4.68 -6.37 -21.05
N ALA A 45 3.80 -5.71 -21.80
CA ALA A 45 4.12 -5.21 -23.13
C ALA A 45 5.29 -4.20 -23.09
N PHE A 46 5.26 -3.26 -22.14
CA PHE A 46 6.33 -2.28 -21.95
C PHE A 46 7.65 -2.94 -21.56
N PHE A 47 7.63 -3.98 -20.73
CA PHE A 47 8.82 -4.75 -20.37
C PHE A 47 9.48 -5.39 -21.60
N PHE A 48 8.70 -5.99 -22.51
CA PHE A 48 9.24 -6.52 -23.77
C PHE A 48 9.80 -5.41 -24.67
N VAL A 49 9.13 -4.26 -24.76
CA VAL A 49 9.63 -3.10 -25.53
C VAL A 49 10.98 -2.63 -25.01
N VAL A 50 11.15 -2.54 -23.68
CA VAL A 50 12.44 -2.19 -23.06
C VAL A 50 13.48 -3.31 -23.23
N LEU A 51 13.09 -4.58 -23.16
CA LEU A 51 14.02 -5.69 -23.39
C LEU A 51 14.58 -5.71 -24.81
N PHE A 52 13.77 -5.37 -25.81
CA PHE A 52 14.15 -5.35 -27.22
C PHE A 52 14.55 -3.95 -27.71
N GLU A 53 14.79 -2.99 -26.81
CA GLU A 53 15.03 -1.59 -27.17
C GLU A 53 16.29 -1.40 -28.04
N CYS A 54 17.26 -2.32 -27.95
CA CYS A 54 18.48 -2.34 -28.75
C CYS A 54 18.58 -3.58 -29.68
N GLY A 55 17.46 -4.27 -29.96
CA GLY A 55 17.39 -5.41 -30.88
C GLY A 55 17.63 -6.80 -30.26
N SER A 56 17.38 -7.85 -31.05
CA SER A 56 17.58 -9.26 -30.63
C SER A 56 19.08 -9.56 -30.41
N PRO A 57 19.45 -10.30 -29.35
CA PRO A 57 20.85 -10.66 -29.06
C PRO A 57 21.51 -11.54 -30.13
N THR A 58 20.75 -12.04 -31.11
CA THR A 58 21.22 -12.94 -32.17
C THR A 58 21.37 -12.30 -33.56
N GLY A 59 21.08 -11.00 -33.72
CA GLY A 59 21.09 -10.33 -35.03
C GLY A 59 22.18 -9.28 -35.22
N PHE A 60 22.56 -9.04 -36.49
CA PHE A 60 23.52 -8.00 -36.94
C PHE A 60 23.24 -6.58 -36.38
N ASN A 61 22.01 -6.29 -35.92
CA ASN A 61 21.63 -5.00 -35.33
C ASN A 61 22.30 -4.70 -33.97
N PHE A 62 22.73 -5.72 -33.21
CA PHE A 62 23.49 -5.52 -31.97
C PHE A 62 24.87 -4.89 -32.23
N VAL A 63 25.46 -5.18 -33.41
CA VAL A 63 26.80 -4.70 -33.80
C VAL A 63 26.78 -3.22 -34.22
N TYR A 64 25.63 -2.70 -34.68
CA TYR A 64 25.47 -1.31 -35.11
C TYR A 64 24.77 -0.40 -34.08
N GLY A 65 24.35 -0.94 -32.92
CA GLY A 65 23.84 -0.14 -31.79
C GLY A 65 22.62 0.72 -32.13
N VAL A 66 21.76 0.27 -33.05
CA VAL A 66 20.57 1.04 -33.46
C VAL A 66 19.45 0.81 -32.44
N CYS A 67 19.55 1.48 -31.29
CA CYS A 67 18.49 1.45 -30.29
C CYS A 67 17.32 2.36 -30.71
N PHE A 68 16.11 2.05 -30.22
CA PHE A 68 14.92 2.86 -30.52
C PHE A 68 15.14 4.34 -30.17
N HIS A 69 14.78 5.21 -31.13
CA HIS A 69 14.90 6.66 -30.94
C HIS A 69 14.03 7.14 -29.77
N TRP A 70 14.54 8.10 -29.00
CA TRP A 70 13.87 8.66 -27.81
C TRP A 70 12.46 9.22 -28.06
N ASN A 71 12.14 9.53 -29.33
CA ASN A 71 10.80 9.98 -29.74
C ASN A 71 9.70 8.94 -29.49
N ILE A 72 10.02 7.65 -29.45
CA ILE A 72 9.06 6.57 -29.22
C ILE A 72 9.03 6.22 -27.72
N MET A 73 10.20 6.15 -27.08
CA MET A 73 10.32 5.79 -25.66
C MET A 73 9.81 6.86 -24.71
N GLY A 74 9.92 8.15 -25.06
CA GLY A 74 9.44 9.26 -24.24
C GLY A 74 7.92 9.21 -23.98
N PRO A 75 7.08 9.20 -25.04
CA PRO A 75 5.63 9.07 -24.88
C PRO A 75 5.20 7.79 -24.16
N LEU A 76 5.85 6.66 -24.43
CA LEU A 76 5.55 5.39 -23.76
C LEU A 76 5.82 5.46 -22.26
N ASN A 77 6.96 6.04 -21.84
CA ASN A 77 7.25 6.27 -20.43
C ASN A 77 6.23 7.21 -19.77
N TYR A 78 5.76 8.24 -20.49
CA TYR A 78 4.73 9.14 -19.97
C TYR A 78 3.41 8.41 -19.73
N ILE A 79 2.96 7.59 -20.69
CA ILE A 79 1.75 6.76 -20.55
C ILE A 79 1.91 5.77 -19.40
N ALA A 80 3.07 5.12 -19.28
CA ALA A 80 3.38 4.22 -18.19
C ALA A 80 3.29 4.90 -16.81
N ALA A 81 3.83 6.12 -16.69
CA ALA A 81 3.77 6.90 -15.46
C ALA A 81 2.33 7.30 -15.10
N VAL A 82 1.52 7.71 -16.08
CA VAL A 82 0.10 8.05 -15.87
C VAL A 82 -0.68 6.82 -15.41
N LEU A 83 -0.53 5.69 -16.10
CA LEU A 83 -1.17 4.43 -15.70
C LEU A 83 -0.75 4.02 -14.30
N ASN A 84 0.54 4.15 -13.97
CA ASN A 84 1.05 3.83 -12.66
C ASN A 84 0.37 4.66 -11.57
N ALA A 85 0.28 5.98 -11.77
CA ALA A 85 -0.38 6.90 -10.86
C ALA A 85 -1.88 6.56 -10.70
N VAL A 86 -2.60 6.33 -11.81
CA VAL A 86 -4.04 5.98 -11.76
C VAL A 86 -4.29 4.74 -10.89
N ILE A 87 -3.46 3.72 -11.01
CA ILE A 87 -3.57 2.50 -10.20
C ILE A 87 -3.31 2.79 -8.72
N ASP A 88 -2.35 3.65 -8.39
CA ASP A 88 -2.09 4.04 -6.99
C ASP A 88 -3.29 4.78 -6.39
N TRP A 89 -3.93 5.67 -7.15
CA TRP A 89 -5.17 6.34 -6.73
C TRP A 89 -6.32 5.36 -6.50
N ILE A 90 -6.48 4.35 -7.37
CA ILE A 90 -7.50 3.29 -7.19
C ILE A 90 -7.23 2.52 -5.89
N PHE A 91 -5.96 2.16 -5.61
CA PHE A 91 -5.59 1.47 -4.38
C PHE A 91 -5.73 2.33 -3.12
N VAL A 92 -5.58 3.65 -3.22
CA VAL A 92 -5.83 4.57 -2.11
C VAL A 92 -7.33 4.74 -1.85
N LEU A 93 -8.15 4.86 -2.90
CA LEU A 93 -9.59 5.03 -2.77
C LEU A 93 -10.29 3.77 -2.23
N THR A 94 -9.82 2.59 -2.62
CA THR A 94 -10.38 1.31 -2.20
C THR A 94 -10.56 1.18 -0.68
N PRO A 95 -9.52 1.30 0.17
CA PRO A 95 -9.66 1.18 1.62
C PRO A 95 -10.42 2.36 2.23
N ILE A 96 -10.42 3.55 1.62
CA ILE A 96 -11.22 4.70 2.09
C ILE A 96 -12.71 4.37 2.02
N LEU A 97 -13.17 3.83 0.89
CA LEU A 97 -14.56 3.44 0.70
C LEU A 97 -14.98 2.30 1.65
N VAL A 98 -14.09 1.35 1.90
CA VAL A 98 -14.36 0.25 2.85
C VAL A 98 -14.48 0.76 4.28
N VAL A 99 -13.61 1.69 4.68
CA VAL A 99 -13.61 2.27 6.04
C VAL A 99 -14.80 3.21 6.25
N SER A 100 -15.23 3.96 5.24
CA SER A 100 -16.38 4.86 5.39
C SER A 100 -17.70 4.12 5.57
N GLN A 101 -17.84 2.93 4.98
CA GLN A 101 -19.06 2.12 5.08
C GLN A 101 -19.12 1.23 6.33
N THR A 102 -18.01 1.07 7.06
CA THR A 102 -17.93 0.11 8.16
C THR A 102 -17.55 0.82 9.47
N MET A 103 -18.32 0.58 10.55
CA MET A 103 -17.95 1.05 11.89
C MET A 103 -16.74 0.27 12.42
N MET A 104 -15.54 0.74 12.08
CA MET A 104 -14.27 0.15 12.51
C MET A 104 -13.70 0.83 13.75
N ASP A 105 -13.03 0.04 14.60
CA ASP A 105 -12.28 0.55 15.75
C ASP A 105 -11.23 1.60 15.34
N ARG A 106 -11.01 2.59 16.22
CA ARG A 106 -10.03 3.69 16.00
C ARG A 106 -8.63 3.19 15.62
N ARG A 107 -8.23 2.04 16.14
CA ARG A 107 -6.93 1.40 15.83
C ARG A 107 -6.84 0.89 14.39
N ALA A 108 -7.90 0.27 13.88
CA ALA A 108 -7.96 -0.18 12.49
C ALA A 108 -8.01 1.01 11.53
N LYS A 109 -8.68 2.09 11.93
CA LYS A 109 -8.69 3.36 11.19
C LYS A 109 -7.29 3.97 11.07
N PHE A 110 -6.49 3.93 12.15
CA PHE A 110 -5.10 4.41 12.12
C PHE A 110 -4.23 3.63 11.12
N GLN A 111 -4.27 2.29 11.16
CA GLN A 111 -3.49 1.47 10.22
C GLN A 111 -3.85 1.74 8.75
N VAL A 112 -5.16 1.88 8.46
CA VAL A 112 -5.60 2.21 7.10
C VAL A 112 -5.13 3.61 6.69
N CYS A 113 -5.17 4.58 7.60
CA CYS A 113 -4.65 5.93 7.36
C CYS A 113 -3.15 5.89 7.00
N CYS A 114 -2.33 5.12 7.73
CA CYS A 114 -0.92 4.96 7.41
C CYS A 114 -0.68 4.41 6.00
N VAL A 115 -1.42 3.36 5.59
CA VAL A 115 -1.28 2.77 4.24
C VAL A 115 -1.69 3.78 3.16
N ILE A 116 -2.76 4.55 3.38
CA ILE A 116 -3.19 5.60 2.45
C ILE A 116 -2.11 6.68 2.30
N LEU A 117 -1.54 7.15 3.41
CA LEU A 117 -0.49 8.18 3.39
C LEU A 117 0.76 7.69 2.64
N LEU A 118 1.18 6.44 2.85
CA LEU A 118 2.30 5.84 2.13
C LEU A 118 2.00 5.69 0.63
N GLY A 119 0.77 5.37 0.25
CA GLY A 119 0.34 5.30 -1.14
C GLY A 119 0.37 6.66 -1.84
N VAL A 120 -0.13 7.71 -1.19
CA VAL A 120 -0.07 9.09 -1.70
C VAL A 120 1.38 9.55 -1.82
N PHE A 121 2.21 9.28 -0.80
CA PHE A 121 3.63 9.59 -0.85
C PHE A 121 4.35 8.88 -2.01
N GLY A 122 4.07 7.59 -2.22
CA GLY A 122 4.59 6.83 -3.36
C GLY A 122 4.20 7.44 -4.71
N SER A 123 2.94 7.88 -4.85
CA SER A 123 2.46 8.54 -6.07
C SER A 123 3.17 9.87 -6.33
N VAL A 124 3.39 10.70 -5.29
CA VAL A 124 4.15 11.96 -5.40
C VAL A 124 5.59 11.70 -5.84
N VAL A 125 6.24 10.69 -5.28
CA VAL A 125 7.61 10.27 -5.65
C VAL A 125 7.67 9.80 -7.11
N SER A 126 6.70 9.01 -7.55
CA SER A 126 6.53 8.59 -8.95
C SER A 126 6.43 9.79 -9.91
N VAL A 127 5.64 10.80 -9.57
CA VAL A 127 5.44 12.00 -10.41
C VAL A 127 6.70 12.88 -10.43
N ALA A 128 7.39 13.02 -9.31
CA ALA A 128 8.65 13.77 -9.21
C ALA A 128 9.77 13.23 -10.12
N ARG A 129 9.67 11.97 -10.55
CA ARG A 129 10.60 11.34 -11.48
C ARG A 129 10.46 11.82 -12.94
N ILE A 130 9.25 12.25 -13.34
CA ILE A 130 8.96 12.66 -14.72
C ILE A 130 9.82 13.85 -15.19
N PRO A 131 9.95 14.98 -14.44
CA PRO A 131 10.80 16.09 -14.86
C PRO A 131 12.28 15.70 -14.95
N LEU A 132 12.75 14.85 -14.03
CA LEU A 132 14.15 14.40 -14.00
C LEU A 132 14.53 13.59 -15.26
N ILE A 133 13.58 12.86 -15.85
CA ILE A 133 13.76 12.17 -17.14
C ILE A 133 13.77 13.17 -18.32
N ARG A 134 13.05 14.29 -18.21
CA ARG A 134 13.07 15.35 -19.24
C ARG A 134 14.39 16.10 -19.25
N ASP A 135 15.00 16.32 -18.09
CA ASP A 135 16.28 17.04 -17.97
C ASP A 135 17.47 16.24 -18.53
N LEU A 136 17.37 14.91 -18.59
CA LEU A 136 18.33 14.04 -19.29
C LEU A 136 18.38 14.29 -20.81
N ARG A 137 17.39 14.99 -21.39
CA ARG A 137 17.28 15.24 -22.84
C ARG A 137 18.30 16.25 -23.38
N ILE A 138 19.03 16.97 -22.52
CA ILE A 138 19.69 18.23 -22.90
C ILE A 138 21.23 18.21 -22.81
N ILE A 139 21.87 17.18 -22.24
CA ILE A 139 23.27 17.34 -21.76
C ILE A 139 24.26 16.32 -22.37
N PRO A 140 25.46 16.74 -22.81
CA PRO A 140 26.51 15.85 -23.32
C PRO A 140 27.07 14.88 -22.26
N SER A 141 27.69 13.81 -22.77
CA SER A 141 28.00 12.51 -22.17
C SER A 141 28.64 12.47 -20.76
N LEU A 142 29.36 13.49 -20.30
CA LEU A 142 29.99 13.48 -18.95
C LEU A 142 29.01 13.84 -17.81
N ALA A 143 27.99 14.66 -18.07
CA ALA A 143 27.01 15.04 -17.03
C ALA A 143 25.91 13.98 -16.82
N TYR A 144 25.84 12.98 -17.71
CA TYR A 144 24.89 11.87 -17.65
C TYR A 144 25.02 11.11 -16.31
N PHE A 145 26.24 10.89 -15.83
CA PHE A 145 26.49 10.22 -14.55
C PHE A 145 25.99 11.00 -13.33
N GLY A 146 26.10 12.34 -13.35
CA GLY A 146 25.61 13.19 -12.25
C GLY A 146 24.09 13.17 -12.08
N GLN A 147 23.35 12.94 -13.17
CA GLN A 147 21.88 12.89 -13.20
C GLN A 147 21.33 11.47 -12.97
N ILE A 148 22.08 10.40 -13.29
CA ILE A 148 21.64 9.01 -13.04
C ILE A 148 21.57 8.68 -11.55
N VAL A 149 22.50 9.19 -10.75
CA VAL A 149 22.57 8.93 -9.30
C VAL A 149 21.28 9.33 -8.58
N PRO A 150 20.77 10.57 -8.70
CA PRO A 150 19.52 10.95 -8.04
C PRO A 150 18.31 10.16 -8.54
N ILE A 151 18.24 9.81 -9.82
CA ILE A 151 17.15 8.98 -10.37
C ILE A 151 17.15 7.58 -9.75
N THR A 152 18.34 7.00 -9.60
CA THR A 152 18.51 5.66 -9.07
C THR A 152 18.18 5.63 -7.57
N LEU A 153 18.66 6.61 -6.81
CA LEU A 153 18.33 6.78 -5.39
C LEU A 153 16.82 6.98 -5.18
N LEU A 154 16.19 7.84 -5.98
CA LEU A 154 14.75 8.06 -5.92
C LEU A 154 13.97 6.75 -6.15
N SER A 155 14.41 5.94 -7.11
CA SER A 155 13.79 4.64 -7.42
C SER A 155 13.94 3.64 -6.25
N PHE A 156 15.07 3.65 -5.54
CA PHE A 156 15.28 2.83 -4.34
C PHE A 156 14.37 3.26 -3.19
N VAL A 157 14.26 4.57 -2.95
CA VAL A 157 13.36 5.12 -1.93
C VAL A 157 11.91 4.78 -2.25
N GLU A 158 11.50 4.94 -3.51
CA GLU A 158 10.16 4.59 -3.97
C GLU A 158 9.82 3.11 -3.72
N THR A 159 10.72 2.21 -4.11
CA THR A 159 10.51 0.77 -3.97
C THR A 159 10.47 0.33 -2.50
N SER A 160 11.31 0.93 -1.64
CA SER A 160 11.34 0.63 -0.21
C SER A 160 10.09 1.12 0.52
N VAL A 161 9.59 2.31 0.21
CA VAL A 161 8.30 2.81 0.72
C VAL A 161 7.15 1.89 0.30
N GLY A 162 7.14 1.44 -0.96
CA GLY A 162 6.15 0.48 -1.44
C GLY A 162 6.18 -0.84 -0.66
N LEU A 163 7.37 -1.39 -0.40
CA LEU A 163 7.54 -2.62 0.38
C LEU A 163 7.05 -2.45 1.84
N ILE A 164 7.38 -1.32 2.46
CA ILE A 164 6.91 -0.98 3.82
C ILE A 164 5.38 -0.89 3.83
N ALA A 165 4.76 -0.23 2.84
CA ALA A 165 3.31 -0.12 2.75
C ALA A 165 2.61 -1.49 2.66
N ILE A 166 3.15 -2.41 1.85
CA ILE A 166 2.60 -3.78 1.70
C ILE A 166 2.75 -4.57 2.99
N SER A 167 3.92 -4.52 3.63
CA SER A 167 4.13 -5.23 4.88
C SER A 167 3.18 -4.71 5.98
N LEU A 168 2.97 -3.40 6.05
CA LEU A 168 2.01 -2.78 6.97
C LEU A 168 0.57 -3.22 6.69
N ALA A 169 0.19 -3.29 5.41
CA ALA A 169 -1.10 -3.81 4.99
C ALA A 169 -1.27 -5.28 5.40
N ALA A 170 -0.28 -6.14 5.12
CA ALA A 170 -0.28 -7.56 5.47
C ALA A 170 -0.31 -7.82 6.99
N LEU A 171 0.25 -6.92 7.81
CA LEU A 171 0.21 -7.02 9.27
C LEU A 171 -1.20 -6.82 9.85
N ARG A 172 -2.08 -6.07 9.18
CA ARG A 172 -3.44 -5.74 9.65
C ARG A 172 -4.24 -6.96 10.15
N PRO A 173 -4.41 -8.06 9.39
CA PRO A 173 -5.13 -9.24 9.88
C PRO A 173 -4.42 -9.95 11.04
N LEU A 174 -3.09 -9.94 11.05
CA LEU A 174 -2.30 -10.63 12.06
C LEU A 174 -2.39 -9.94 13.43
N VAL A 175 -2.30 -8.60 13.46
CA VAL A 175 -2.44 -7.81 14.69
C VAL A 175 -3.82 -8.03 15.32
N LYS A 176 -4.89 -8.11 14.51
CA LYS A 176 -6.24 -8.42 15.01
C LYS A 176 -6.32 -9.81 15.64
N LYS A 177 -5.63 -10.81 15.08
CA LYS A 177 -5.65 -12.20 15.59
C LYS A 177 -4.83 -12.35 16.87
N VAL A 178 -3.62 -11.77 16.92
CA VAL A 178 -2.75 -11.81 18.11
C VAL A 178 -3.43 -11.10 19.28
N HIS A 179 -4.00 -9.91 19.06
CA HIS A 179 -4.66 -9.17 20.15
C HIS A 179 -5.85 -9.94 20.74
N LYS A 180 -6.70 -10.55 19.90
CA LYS A 180 -7.77 -11.42 20.37
C LYS A 180 -7.21 -12.57 21.22
N SER A 181 -6.15 -13.24 20.75
CA SER A 181 -5.51 -14.33 21.49
C SER A 181 -4.90 -13.88 22.82
N THR A 182 -4.31 -12.69 22.88
CA THR A 182 -3.76 -12.11 24.12
C THR A 182 -4.87 -11.76 25.10
N SER A 183 -5.99 -11.19 24.65
CA SER A 183 -7.15 -10.95 25.51
C SER A 183 -7.72 -12.24 26.10
N TYR A 184 -7.80 -13.33 25.31
CA TYR A 184 -8.21 -14.64 25.85
C TYR A 184 -7.20 -15.22 26.83
N ARG A 185 -5.89 -15.07 26.60
CA ARG A 185 -4.86 -15.56 27.54
C ARG A 185 -4.76 -14.75 28.83
N ILE A 186 -5.03 -13.45 28.78
CA ILE A 186 -5.13 -12.60 29.98
C ILE A 186 -6.42 -12.90 30.74
N ALA A 187 -7.54 -13.14 30.05
CA ALA A 187 -8.79 -13.57 30.69
C ALA A 187 -8.73 -15.01 31.23
N ALA A 188 -7.90 -15.87 30.65
CA ALA A 188 -7.66 -17.25 31.08
C ALA A 188 -6.47 -17.40 32.03
N LEU A 189 -5.85 -16.31 32.47
CA LEU A 189 -4.91 -16.31 33.59
C LEU A 189 -5.75 -16.27 34.88
N PRO A 190 -5.88 -17.40 35.62
CA PRO A 190 -6.47 -17.36 36.94
C PRO A 190 -5.46 -16.66 37.85
N THR A 191 -5.82 -15.50 38.38
CA THR A 191 -5.40 -15.04 39.71
C THR A 191 -4.00 -15.49 40.16
N LEU A 192 -2.94 -15.14 39.44
CA LEU A 192 -1.59 -15.15 40.01
C LEU A 192 -1.34 -13.74 40.55
N GLY A 193 -1.79 -13.59 41.80
CA GLY A 193 -1.70 -12.45 42.71
C GLY A 193 -0.79 -11.30 42.32
N ILE A 194 -1.35 -10.31 41.64
CA ILE A 194 -0.97 -8.92 41.87
C ILE A 194 -2.25 -8.17 42.20
N GLU A 195 -2.41 -7.90 43.48
CA GLU A 195 -3.37 -6.97 44.05
C GLU A 195 -3.06 -5.56 43.53
N THR A 196 -3.51 -5.23 42.31
CA THR A 196 -3.60 -3.82 41.90
C THR A 196 -4.87 -3.26 42.51
N ASN A 197 -4.68 -2.67 43.68
CA ASN A 197 -5.63 -1.83 44.38
C ASN A 197 -6.01 -0.66 43.45
N ASP A 198 -7.04 -0.85 42.62
CA ASP A 198 -7.56 0.17 41.70
C ASP A 198 -8.90 0.70 42.24
N PRO A 199 -8.91 1.87 42.92
CA PRO A 199 -10.05 2.37 43.70
C PRO A 199 -11.28 2.77 42.87
N GLN A 200 -11.23 2.67 41.54
CA GLN A 200 -12.32 3.11 40.64
C GLN A 200 -13.39 2.03 40.36
N ALA A 201 -13.09 0.74 40.61
CA ALA A 201 -14.07 -0.33 40.35
C ALA A 201 -15.05 -0.52 41.52
N SER A 202 -14.62 -0.30 42.76
CA SER A 202 -15.46 -0.46 43.96
C SER A 202 -16.57 0.60 44.06
N THR A 203 -16.33 1.82 43.59
CA THR A 203 -17.33 2.89 43.62
C THR A 203 -18.51 2.59 42.70
N LYS A 204 -18.27 2.02 41.52
CA LYS A 204 -19.34 1.71 40.55
C LYS A 204 -20.28 0.60 41.05
N GLU A 205 -19.76 -0.38 41.80
CA GLU A 205 -20.60 -1.44 42.37
C GLU A 205 -21.47 -0.94 43.53
N LYS A 206 -20.97 0.01 44.33
CA LYS A 206 -21.75 0.60 45.42
C LYS A 206 -22.88 1.50 44.91
N THR A 207 -22.65 2.30 43.86
CA THR A 207 -23.69 3.15 43.26
C THR A 207 -24.81 2.33 42.61
N LEU A 208 -24.44 1.24 41.93
CA LEU A 208 -25.41 0.34 41.30
C LEU A 208 -26.25 -0.42 42.34
N LYS A 209 -25.65 -0.84 43.46
CA LYS A 209 -26.38 -1.49 44.57
C LYS A 209 -27.33 -0.54 45.29
N SER A 210 -27.01 0.76 45.40
CA SER A 210 -27.93 1.74 45.97
C SER A 210 -29.13 2.07 45.08
N GLU A 211 -28.95 2.11 43.74
CA GLU A 211 -30.07 2.30 42.80
C GLU A 211 -31.03 1.11 42.81
N ILE A 212 -30.52 -0.13 42.87
CA ILE A 212 -31.38 -1.33 42.86
C ILE A 212 -32.22 -1.47 44.14
N ILE A 213 -31.71 -1.01 45.29
CA ILE A 213 -32.45 -1.08 46.57
C ILE A 213 -33.56 -0.02 46.63
N LEU A 214 -33.37 1.15 46.01
CA LEU A 214 -34.41 2.17 45.91
C LEU A 214 -35.57 1.73 44.99
N ASP A 215 -35.26 1.10 43.85
CA ASP A 215 -36.28 0.57 42.92
C ASP A 215 -37.10 -0.59 43.53
N ALA A 216 -36.47 -1.43 44.37
CA ALA A 216 -37.16 -2.52 45.05
C ALA A 216 -38.12 -2.02 46.15
N SER A 217 -37.79 -0.90 46.81
CA SER A 217 -38.64 -0.31 47.86
C SER A 217 -39.89 0.39 47.30
N GLU A 218 -39.88 0.81 46.03
CA GLU A 218 -41.02 1.51 45.41
C GLU A 218 -42.09 0.53 44.88
N TYR A 219 -41.79 -0.79 44.85
CA TYR A 219 -42.70 -1.83 44.38
C TYR A 219 -43.44 -2.59 45.50
N GLU A 220 -43.07 -2.37 46.78
CA GLU A 220 -43.70 -2.99 47.96
C GLU A 220 -44.56 -2.02 48.81
N ALA A 221 -44.90 -0.83 48.27
CA ALA A 221 -45.81 0.14 48.92
C ALA A 221 -47.12 0.34 48.15
#